data_AF-A0A7J3MNI3-F1
#
_entry.id   AF-A0A7J3MNI3-F1
#
_cell.length_a   1.000
_cell.length_b   1.000
_cell.length_c   1.000
_cell.angle_alpha   90.00
_cell.angle_beta   90.00
_cell.angle_gamma   90.00
#
_symmetry.space_group_name_H-M   'P 1'
#
loop_
_entity.id
_entity.type
_entity.pdbx_description
1 polymer ?
#
loop_
_entity_poly.entity_id
_entity_poly.type
_entity_poly.pdbx_seq_one_letter_code
_entity_poly.pdbx_strand_id
1 'polypeptide(L)'
;MALLQAARCFLLTGDVEKSKSFGLNRAIFYAWAKHRGVEAKKPPSRREAAKLREKPVEEEKKVFYLGNEAAYLSDDGWLTIGNMRQTPQDYDNQIVRRINEVIPYEEAWRTAIEYLKKFPKDILLDQQKFFNQVYKPVRDSFIKAVYQKESKLKLS
;
A
#
# COMPACT_ATOMS: atom_id res chain seq x y z
N MET A 1 4.49 -7.21 -1.54
CA MET A 1 3.39 -6.23 -1.72
C MET A 1 3.44 -5.16 -0.64
N ALA A 2 3.29 -5.53 0.63
CA ALA A 2 3.14 -4.58 1.75
C ALA A 2 4.21 -3.49 1.80
N LEU A 3 5.49 -3.85 1.73
CA LEU A 3 6.62 -2.91 1.75
C LEU A 3 6.49 -1.81 0.67
N LEU A 4 6.25 -2.19 -0.58
CA LEU A 4 6.16 -1.25 -1.70
C LEU A 4 4.91 -0.37 -1.62
N GLN A 5 3.77 -0.91 -1.14
CA GLN A 5 2.56 -0.11 -0.95
C GLN A 5 2.70 0.87 0.22
N ALA A 6 3.37 0.47 1.31
CA ALA A 6 3.68 1.38 2.41
C ALA A 6 4.63 2.49 1.95
N ALA A 7 5.73 2.15 1.27
CA ALA A 7 6.67 3.13 0.74
C ALA A 7 6.01 4.09 -0.27
N ARG A 8 5.12 3.59 -1.13
CA ARG A 8 4.29 4.39 -2.05
C ARG A 8 3.41 5.38 -1.30
N CYS A 9 2.70 4.91 -0.27
CA CYS A 9 1.85 5.77 0.55
C CYS A 9 2.68 6.89 1.19
N PHE A 10 3.83 6.53 1.77
CA PHE A 10 4.71 7.48 2.45
C PHE A 10 5.22 8.56 1.50
N LEU A 11 5.64 8.19 0.28
CA LEU A 11 6.07 9.17 -0.73
C LEU A 11 4.97 10.15 -1.14
N LEU A 12 3.70 9.77 -1.02
CA LEU A 12 2.57 10.59 -1.43
C LEU A 12 1.96 11.40 -0.28
N THR A 13 2.14 10.98 0.98
CA THR A 13 1.50 11.59 2.15
C THR A 13 2.47 12.16 3.19
N GLY A 14 3.69 11.63 3.28
CA GLY A 14 4.65 11.92 4.36
C GLY A 14 4.33 11.24 5.70
N ASP A 15 3.22 10.51 5.82
CA ASP A 15 2.76 9.91 7.07
C ASP A 15 3.21 8.44 7.18
N VAL A 16 4.20 8.17 8.04
CA VAL A 16 4.78 6.83 8.21
C VAL A 16 3.78 5.83 8.79
N GLU A 17 2.99 6.23 9.78
CA GLU A 17 2.05 5.33 10.45
C GLU A 17 0.90 4.95 9.52
N LYS A 18 0.31 5.93 8.83
CA LYS A 18 -0.72 5.67 7.83
C LYS A 18 -0.19 4.81 6.69
N SER A 19 1.08 4.97 6.34
CA SER A 19 1.73 4.19 5.30
C SER A 19 1.86 2.72 5.66
N LYS A 20 2.26 2.42 6.91
CA LYS A 20 2.27 1.04 7.43
C LYS A 20 0.89 0.41 7.40
N SER A 21 -0.11 1.13 7.91
CA SER A 21 -1.53 0.73 7.87
C SER A 21 -1.98 0.42 6.44
N PHE A 22 -1.66 1.30 5.48
CA PHE A 22 -2.00 1.13 4.07
C PHE A 22 -1.29 -0.05 3.42
N GLY A 23 0.01 -0.22 3.65
CA GLY A 23 0.77 -1.33 3.09
C GLY A 23 0.24 -2.69 3.51
N LEU A 24 -0.09 -2.85 4.80
CA LEU A 24 -0.70 -4.08 5.32
C LEU A 24 -2.09 -4.30 4.72
N ASN A 25 -2.94 -3.28 4.74
CA ASN A 25 -4.29 -3.34 4.20
C ASN A 25 -4.29 -3.79 2.72
N ARG A 26 -3.45 -3.18 1.87
CA ARG A 26 -3.37 -3.55 0.46
C ARG A 26 -2.86 -4.97 0.25
N ALA A 27 -1.87 -5.41 1.04
CA ALA A 27 -1.36 -6.78 0.93
C ALA A 27 -2.46 -7.82 1.24
N ILE A 28 -3.25 -7.59 2.29
CA ILE A 28 -4.38 -8.47 2.64
C ILE A 28 -5.47 -8.40 1.58
N PHE A 29 -5.85 -7.19 1.14
CA PHE A 29 -6.89 -6.99 0.13
C PHE A 29 -6.57 -7.72 -1.19
N TYR A 30 -5.36 -7.59 -1.71
CA TYR A 30 -4.97 -8.25 -2.96
C TYR A 30 -4.81 -9.77 -2.81
N ALA A 31 -4.33 -10.25 -1.66
CA ALA A 31 -4.30 -11.68 -1.37
C ALA A 31 -5.73 -12.25 -1.40
N TRP A 32 -6.66 -11.62 -0.69
CA TRP A 32 -8.08 -12.01 -0.69
C TRP A 32 -8.71 -11.91 -2.10
N ALA A 33 -8.48 -10.82 -2.82
CA ALA A 33 -9.07 -10.58 -4.15
C ALA A 33 -8.62 -11.61 -5.19
N LYS A 34 -7.37 -12.10 -5.08
CA LYS A 34 -6.84 -13.18 -5.94
C LYS A 34 -7.61 -14.49 -5.77
N HIS A 35 -8.13 -14.77 -4.57
CA HIS A 35 -8.79 -16.04 -4.25
C HIS A 35 -10.32 -16.03 -4.47
N ARG A 36 -10.94 -14.85 -4.58
CA ARG A 36 -12.41 -14.70 -4.47
C ARG A 36 -13.13 -14.09 -5.68
N GLY A 37 -12.44 -13.81 -6.78
CA GLY A 37 -13.11 -13.33 -8.00
C GLY A 37 -14.02 -12.11 -7.77
N VAL A 38 -13.47 -11.00 -7.25
CA VAL A 38 -14.07 -9.63 -7.34
C VAL A 38 -15.45 -9.41 -6.64
N GLU A 39 -15.99 -10.30 -5.82
CA GLU A 39 -17.29 -10.05 -5.14
C GLU A 39 -17.23 -9.18 -3.85
N ALA A 40 -16.09 -8.57 -3.48
CA ALA A 40 -16.07 -7.67 -2.32
C ALA A 40 -16.69 -6.32 -2.67
N LYS A 41 -17.48 -5.79 -1.73
CA LYS A 41 -17.82 -4.36 -1.68
C LYS A 41 -16.54 -3.52 -1.62
N LYS A 42 -16.04 -3.11 -2.79
CA LYS A 42 -14.95 -2.13 -2.90
C LYS A 42 -15.45 -0.78 -2.37
N PRO A 43 -14.58 0.00 -1.71
CA PRO A 43 -14.89 1.39 -1.41
C PRO A 43 -15.13 2.17 -2.71
N PRO A 44 -16.04 3.17 -2.69
CA PRO A 44 -16.34 3.96 -3.86
C PRO A 44 -15.08 4.70 -4.33
N SER A 45 -14.93 4.84 -5.64
CA SER A 45 -13.92 5.74 -6.21
C SER A 45 -14.23 7.19 -5.85
N ARG A 46 -13.22 8.06 -5.95
CA ARG A 46 -13.38 9.48 -5.63
C ARG A 46 -14.48 10.17 -6.43
N ARG A 47 -14.70 9.74 -7.68
CA ARG A 47 -15.76 10.24 -8.56
C ARG A 47 -17.14 9.73 -8.15
N GLU A 48 -17.23 8.50 -7.66
CA GLU A 48 -18.50 7.91 -7.19
C GLU A 48 -18.91 8.51 -5.84
N ALA A 49 -17.96 8.71 -4.93
CA ALA A 49 -18.22 9.36 -3.65
C ALA A 49 -18.74 10.81 -3.81
N ALA A 50 -18.27 11.54 -4.81
CA ALA A 50 -18.79 12.87 -5.13
C ALA A 50 -20.27 12.84 -5.58
N LYS A 51 -20.74 11.76 -6.21
CA LYS A 51 -22.13 11.58 -6.66
C LYS A 51 -23.05 11.01 -5.56
N LEU A 52 -22.49 10.30 -4.58
CA LEU A 52 -23.24 9.64 -3.50
C LEU A 52 -23.68 10.58 -2.37
N ARG A 53 -23.17 11.83 -2.34
CA ARG A 53 -23.52 12.86 -1.35
C ARG A 53 -25.00 13.28 -1.33
N GLU A 54 -25.82 12.79 -2.26
CA GLU A 54 -27.26 13.11 -2.37
C GLU A 54 -28.20 12.09 -1.69
N LYS A 55 -27.70 11.01 -1.05
CA LYS A 55 -28.54 9.98 -0.41
C LYS A 55 -28.43 9.95 1.13
N PRO A 56 -29.51 9.59 1.87
CA PRO A 56 -29.49 9.60 3.33
C PRO A 56 -28.64 8.46 3.92
N VAL A 57 -27.99 8.80 5.02
CA VAL A 57 -26.98 8.10 5.84
C VAL A 57 -27.32 6.65 6.20
N GLU A 58 -26.71 5.68 5.52
CA GLU A 58 -26.13 4.51 6.20
C GLU A 58 -24.69 4.92 6.57
N GLU A 59 -24.29 4.74 7.84
CA GLU A 59 -22.96 5.05 8.41
C GLU A 59 -21.92 5.42 7.35
N GLU A 60 -21.68 6.72 7.14
CA GLU A 60 -20.70 7.20 6.17
C GLU A 60 -19.31 6.70 6.58
N LYS A 61 -18.95 5.48 6.16
CA LYS A 61 -17.64 4.91 6.43
C LYS A 61 -16.61 5.84 5.84
N LYS A 62 -15.76 6.41 6.71
CA LYS A 62 -14.67 7.28 6.29
C LYS A 62 -13.81 6.54 5.26
N VAL A 63 -13.47 7.20 4.15
CA VAL A 63 -12.67 6.59 3.08
C VAL A 63 -11.33 7.33 2.96
N PHE A 64 -10.25 6.57 3.00
CA PHE A 64 -8.91 7.02 2.64
C PHE A 64 -8.68 6.84 1.14
N TYR A 65 -8.16 7.88 0.49
CA TYR A 65 -7.81 7.85 -0.93
C TYR A 65 -6.30 8.01 -1.12
N LEU A 66 -5.69 7.06 -1.82
CA LEU A 66 -4.33 7.20 -2.35
C LEU A 66 -4.40 7.28 -3.87
N GLY A 67 -4.49 8.52 -4.38
CA GLY A 67 -4.75 8.77 -5.80
C GLY A 67 -6.14 8.28 -6.21
N ASN A 68 -6.21 7.28 -7.10
CA ASN A 68 -7.47 6.65 -7.50
C ASN A 68 -7.83 5.40 -6.67
N GLU A 69 -6.98 4.98 -5.73
CA GLU A 69 -7.23 3.83 -4.86
C GLU A 69 -7.95 4.25 -3.59
N ALA A 70 -9.03 3.54 -3.25
CA ALA A 70 -9.82 3.80 -2.05
C ALA A 70 -9.68 2.65 -1.03
N ALA A 71 -9.75 3.00 0.25
CA ALA A 71 -9.78 2.07 1.37
C ALA A 71 -10.66 2.62 2.50
N TYR A 72 -11.40 1.77 3.19
CA TYR A 72 -12.19 2.19 4.35
C TYR A 72 -11.29 2.51 5.54
N LEU A 73 -11.74 3.43 6.36
CA LEU A 73 -11.18 3.81 7.65
C LEU A 73 -12.12 3.40 8.78
N SER A 74 -11.56 3.00 9.91
CA SER A 74 -12.26 2.98 11.20
C SER A 74 -12.38 4.39 11.79
N ASP A 75 -13.16 4.52 12.86
CA ASP A 75 -13.41 5.81 13.51
C ASP A 75 -12.15 6.45 14.09
N ASP A 76 -11.21 5.62 14.57
CA ASP A 76 -9.87 6.01 15.04
C ASP A 76 -8.88 6.31 13.89
N GLY A 77 -9.34 6.24 12.64
CA GLY A 77 -8.59 6.67 11.46
C GLY A 77 -7.61 5.64 10.91
N TRP A 78 -7.66 4.38 11.32
CA TRP A 78 -6.85 3.30 10.70
C TRP A 78 -7.57 2.65 9.54
N LEU A 79 -6.82 2.09 8.59
CA LEU A 79 -7.42 1.38 7.47
C LEU A 79 -8.06 0.07 7.93
N THR A 80 -9.16 -0.30 7.27
CA THR A 80 -9.94 -1.50 7.60
C THR A 80 -10.26 -2.36 6.39
N ILE A 81 -10.47 -3.66 6.65
CA ILE A 81 -11.10 -4.62 5.74
C ILE A 81 -12.17 -5.35 6.55
N GLY A 82 -13.43 -5.21 6.16
CA GLY A 82 -14.55 -5.65 7.00
C GLY A 82 -14.52 -4.92 8.34
N ASN A 83 -14.44 -5.68 9.44
CA ASN A 83 -14.36 -5.15 10.81
C ASN A 83 -12.94 -5.23 11.40
N MET A 84 -11.95 -5.71 10.64
CA MET A 84 -10.58 -5.78 11.11
C MET A 84 -9.86 -4.47 10.81
N ARG A 85 -9.20 -3.91 11.83
CA ARG A 85 -8.27 -2.79 11.71
C ARG A 85 -6.89 -3.27 11.26
N GLN A 86 -6.18 -2.42 10.53
CA GLN A 86 -4.79 -2.65 10.12
C GLN A 86 -3.95 -1.52 10.71
N THR A 87 -3.44 -1.71 11.92
CA THR A 87 -2.65 -0.70 12.61
C THR A 87 -1.19 -0.71 12.16
N PRO A 88 -0.42 0.35 12.45
CA PRO A 88 1.04 0.33 12.25
C PRO A 88 1.72 -0.82 13.01
N GLN A 89 1.24 -1.12 14.22
CA GLN A 89 1.77 -2.23 15.03
C GLN A 89 1.52 -3.60 14.36
N ASP A 90 0.37 -3.78 13.72
CA ASP A 90 0.08 -5.01 12.97
C ASP A 90 1.04 -5.18 11.79
N TYR A 91 1.37 -4.08 11.10
CA TYR A 91 2.37 -4.09 10.03
C TYR A 91 3.74 -4.47 10.58
N ASP A 92 4.15 -3.93 11.73
CA ASP A 92 5.45 -4.25 12.31
C ASP A 92 5.53 -5.73 12.72
N ASN A 93 4.48 -6.24 13.37
CA ASN A 93 4.40 -7.64 13.78
C ASN A 93 4.39 -8.63 12.60
N GLN A 94 3.75 -8.29 11.49
CA GLN A 94 3.53 -9.21 10.36
C GLN A 94 4.51 -9.02 9.20
N ILE A 95 4.93 -7.79 8.94
CA ILE A 95 5.71 -7.42 7.75
C ILE A 95 7.16 -7.13 8.13
N VAL A 96 7.40 -6.21 9.08
CA VAL A 96 8.78 -5.84 9.48
C VAL A 96 9.52 -7.07 9.99
N ARG A 97 8.89 -7.84 10.88
CA ARG A 97 9.48 -9.08 11.43
C ARG A 97 9.95 -10.04 10.33
N ARG A 98 9.12 -10.30 9.31
CA ARG A 98 9.44 -11.22 8.20
C ARG A 98 10.49 -10.67 7.26
N ILE A 99 10.54 -9.35 7.05
CA ILE A 99 11.59 -8.73 6.24
C ILE A 99 12.93 -8.86 6.95
N ASN A 100 12.97 -8.58 8.26
CA ASN A 100 14.17 -8.69 9.10
C ASN A 100 14.79 -10.09 9.13
N GLU A 101 14.00 -11.14 8.89
CA GLU A 101 14.51 -12.51 8.73
C GLU A 101 15.43 -12.68 7.50
N VAL A 102 15.38 -11.73 6.55
CA VAL A 102 16.13 -11.79 5.28
C VAL A 102 17.10 -10.63 5.11
N ILE A 103 16.66 -9.40 5.38
CA ILE A 103 17.47 -8.16 5.33
C ILE A 103 16.96 -7.16 6.38
N PRO A 104 17.82 -6.27 6.93
CA PRO A 104 17.35 -5.23 7.83
C PRO A 104 16.22 -4.40 7.21
N TYR A 105 15.14 -4.21 7.95
CA TYR A 105 13.94 -3.55 7.46
C TYR A 105 14.23 -2.10 7.05
N GLU A 106 15.07 -1.39 7.79
CA GLU A 106 15.47 -0.02 7.49
C GLU A 106 16.13 0.06 6.11
N GLU A 107 16.95 -0.94 5.76
CA GLU A 107 17.57 -1.03 4.45
C GLU A 107 16.56 -1.39 3.36
N ALA A 108 15.65 -2.33 3.62
CA ALA A 108 14.58 -2.68 2.71
C ALA A 108 13.67 -1.47 2.42
N TRP A 109 13.32 -0.72 3.47
CA TRP A 109 12.52 0.49 3.42
C TRP A 109 13.18 1.57 2.59
N ARG A 110 14.45 1.91 2.91
CA ARG A 110 15.22 2.89 2.13
C ARG A 110 15.31 2.50 0.67
N THR A 111 15.60 1.23 0.39
CA THR A 111 15.69 0.70 -0.98
C THR A 111 14.35 0.80 -1.71
N ALA A 112 13.25 0.47 -1.04
CA ALA A 112 11.90 0.62 -1.60
C ALA A 112 11.61 2.08 -1.96
N ILE A 113 11.96 3.02 -1.10
CA ILE A 113 11.81 4.46 -1.36
C ILE A 113 12.62 4.91 -2.57
N GLU A 114 13.90 4.57 -2.63
CA GLU A 114 14.77 4.94 -3.75
C GLU A 114 14.34 4.30 -5.08
N TYR A 115 13.85 3.06 -5.03
CA TYR A 115 13.24 2.42 -6.19
C TYR A 115 12.00 3.19 -6.68
N LEU A 116 11.09 3.55 -5.77
CA LEU A 116 9.84 4.21 -6.13
C LEU A 116 10.02 5.64 -6.63
N LYS A 117 11.05 6.37 -6.16
CA LYS A 117 11.39 7.72 -6.65
C LYS A 117 11.73 7.77 -8.15
N LYS A 118 12.08 6.63 -8.75
CA LYS A 118 12.38 6.52 -10.20
C LYS A 118 11.13 6.61 -11.07
N PHE A 119 9.94 6.53 -10.48
CA PHE A 119 8.67 6.53 -11.19
C PHE A 119 7.96 7.88 -11.06
N PRO A 120 7.37 8.39 -12.16
CA PRO A 120 6.48 9.53 -12.15
C PRO A 120 5.36 9.45 -11.11
N LYS A 121 4.98 10.60 -10.55
CA LYS A 121 3.93 10.70 -9.53
C LYS A 121 2.57 10.19 -10.02
N ASP A 122 2.23 10.33 -11.30
CA ASP A 122 0.97 9.83 -11.85
C ASP A 122 0.90 8.30 -11.85
N ILE A 123 2.03 7.61 -12.07
CA ILE A 123 2.13 6.15 -11.93
C ILE A 123 1.93 5.75 -10.47
N LEU A 124 2.49 6.51 -9.53
CA LEU A 124 2.31 6.25 -8.10
C LEU A 124 0.88 6.56 -7.63
N LEU A 125 0.15 7.50 -8.25
CA LEU A 125 -1.24 7.80 -7.89
C LEU A 125 -2.25 6.83 -8.50
N ASP A 126 -1.90 6.12 -9.58
CA ASP A 126 -2.78 5.17 -10.24
C ASP A 126 -2.53 3.73 -9.78
N GLN A 127 -3.54 3.12 -9.15
CA GLN A 127 -3.52 1.75 -8.64
C GLN A 127 -3.08 0.71 -9.69
N GLN A 128 -3.62 0.80 -10.91
CA GLN A 128 -3.34 -0.19 -11.95
C GLN A 128 -1.96 0.03 -12.56
N LYS A 129 -1.57 1.28 -12.81
CA LYS A 129 -0.21 1.59 -13.29
C LYS A 129 0.83 1.15 -12.26
N PHE A 130 0.62 1.49 -10.98
CA PHE A 130 1.50 1.05 -9.90
C PHE A 130 1.62 -0.48 -9.86
N PHE A 131 0.49 -1.20 -9.89
CA PHE A 131 0.52 -2.66 -9.86
C PHE A 131 1.30 -3.24 -11.04
N ASN A 132 0.98 -2.81 -12.26
CA ASN A 132 1.53 -3.41 -13.48
C ASN A 132 2.97 -2.99 -13.78
N GLN A 133 3.31 -1.71 -13.58
CA GLN A 133 4.59 -1.13 -14.01
C GLN A 133 5.63 -1.08 -12.88
N VAL A 134 5.19 -1.02 -11.62
CA VAL A 134 6.10 -0.82 -10.48
C VAL A 134 6.23 -2.09 -9.64
N TYR A 135 5.10 -2.66 -9.21
CA TYR A 135 5.11 -3.80 -8.29
C TYR A 135 5.34 -5.14 -9.00
N LYS A 136 4.54 -5.46 -10.01
CA LYS A 136 4.55 -6.76 -10.71
C LYS A 136 5.94 -7.13 -11.26
N PRO A 137 6.74 -6.22 -11.84
CA PRO A 137 8.06 -6.55 -12.37
C PRO A 137 9.08 -7.03 -11.33
N VAL A 138 8.93 -6.59 -10.07
CA VAL A 138 9.88 -6.90 -8.97
C VAL A 138 9.26 -7.78 -7.89
N ARG A 139 8.05 -8.31 -8.13
CA ARG A 139 7.25 -9.04 -7.15
C ARG A 139 8.02 -10.16 -6.46
N ASP A 140 8.66 -11.00 -7.26
CA ASP A 140 9.32 -12.23 -6.81
C ASP A 140 10.86 -12.07 -6.79
N SER A 141 11.37 -10.90 -7.18
CA SER A 141 12.79 -10.66 -7.41
C SER A 141 13.32 -9.42 -6.69
N PHE A 142 12.53 -8.74 -5.86
CA PHE A 142 12.90 -7.45 -5.24
C PHE A 142 14.32 -7.43 -4.63
N ILE A 143 14.69 -8.47 -3.87
CA ILE A 143 16.02 -8.56 -3.26
C ILE A 143 17.13 -8.58 -4.33
N LYS A 144 16.98 -9.41 -5.36
CA LYS A 144 17.98 -9.56 -6.43
C LYS A 144 17.99 -8.39 -7.40
N ALA A 145 16.80 -7.93 -7.82
CA ALA A 145 16.62 -6.97 -8.89
C ALA A 145 16.74 -5.51 -8.44
N VAL A 146 16.41 -5.22 -7.18
CA VAL A 146 16.41 -3.87 -6.64
C VAL A 146 17.49 -3.74 -5.57
N TYR A 147 17.36 -4.47 -4.45
CA TYR A 147 18.25 -4.28 -3.31
C TYR A 147 19.73 -4.50 -3.64
N GLN A 148 20.08 -5.63 -4.27
CA GLN A 148 21.46 -5.90 -4.67
C GLN A 148 22.00 -4.95 -5.75
N LYS A 149 21.13 -4.36 -6.57
CA LYS A 149 21.53 -3.38 -7.58
C LYS A 149 21.84 -2.03 -6.94
N GLU A 150 20.98 -1.55 -6.05
CA GLU A 150 21.19 -0.30 -5.33
C GLU A 150 22.37 -0.39 -4.35
N SER A 151 22.64 -1.55 -3.75
CA SER A 151 23.80 -1.72 -2.86
C SER A 151 25.12 -1.70 -3.62
N LYS A 152 25.21 -2.34 -4.79
CA LYS A 152 26.40 -2.29 -5.66
C LYS A 152 26.70 -0.89 -6.15
N LEU A 153 25.69 -0.12 -6.53
CA LEU A 153 25.83 1.29 -6.95
C LEU A 153 26.37 2.21 -5.85
N LYS A 154 26.23 1.84 -4.56
CA LYS A 154 26.78 2.60 -3.43
C LYS A 154 28.23 2.24 -3.08
N LEU A 155 28.73 1.13 -3.63
CA LEU A 155 30.08 0.62 -3.40
C LEU A 155 31.01 0.90 -4.59
N SER A 156 30.47 1.37 -5.72
CA SER A 156 31.20 1.84 -6.91
C SER A 156 31.35 3.35 -6.91
#